data_AF-A0A9W7S4V6-F1
#
_entry.id   AF-A0A9W7S4V6-F1
#
_cell.length_a   1.000
_cell.length_b   1.000
_cell.length_c   1.000
_cell.angle_alpha   90.00
_cell.angle_beta   90.00
_cell.angle_gamma   90.00
#
_symmetry.space_group_name_H-M   'P 1'
#
loop_
_entity.id
_entity.type
_entity.pdbx_description
1 polymer ?
#
loop_
_entity_poly.entity_id
_entity_poly.type
_entity_poly.pdbx_seq_one_letter_code
_entity_poly.pdbx_strand_id
1 'polypeptide(L)'
;MEKFSDKVLSYLNKNKGKEFYIYCLVDIRNDKDEIFYIGKGKGQRVFNHEKAAFNKKLELLLESEDKTEDLKINKIRAIKAEGFTINKVILNYWLSEREAFASENTLINLFNIFSPRNLTNKVNGHGQWCEYR
;
A
#
# COMPACT_ATOMS: atom_id res chain seq x y z
N MET A 1 15.95 7.03 -8.60
CA MET A 1 14.74 7.01 -7.76
C MET A 1 13.82 5.93 -8.32
N GLU A 2 13.44 4.94 -7.51
CA GLU A 2 12.61 3.81 -7.98
C GLU A 2 11.26 4.30 -8.52
N LYS A 3 10.89 3.75 -9.68
CA LYS A 3 9.63 3.99 -10.35
C LYS A 3 9.38 2.85 -11.33
N PHE A 4 8.12 2.64 -11.72
CA PHE A 4 7.84 1.77 -12.87
C PHE A 4 8.49 2.34 -14.13
N SER A 5 8.97 1.44 -14.99
CA SER A 5 9.38 1.78 -16.35
C SER A 5 8.16 2.19 -17.17
N ASP A 6 8.38 2.93 -18.25
CA ASP A 6 7.30 3.40 -19.11
C ASP A 6 6.53 2.22 -19.75
N LYS A 7 7.23 1.10 -19.99
CA LYS A 7 6.63 -0.16 -20.45
C LYS A 7 5.63 -0.72 -19.44
N VAL A 8 6.00 -0.73 -18.15
CA VAL A 8 5.11 -1.23 -17.08
C VAL A 8 3.93 -0.28 -16.88
N LEU A 9 4.16 1.04 -16.90
CA LEU A 9 3.08 2.01 -16.81
C LEU A 9 2.09 1.89 -17.97
N SER A 10 2.61 1.75 -19.21
CA SER A 10 1.77 1.53 -20.39
C SER A 10 0.93 0.26 -20.23
N TYR A 11 1.51 -0.83 -19.73
CA TYR A 11 0.80 -2.08 -19.47
C TYR A 11 -0.30 -1.95 -18.40
N LEU A 12 -0.01 -1.29 -17.28
CA LEU A 12 -0.99 -1.08 -16.20
C LEU A 12 -2.13 -0.13 -16.63
N ASN A 13 -1.85 0.83 -17.51
CA ASN A 13 -2.82 1.82 -17.98
C ASN A 13 -3.51 1.43 -19.30
N LYS A 14 -3.23 0.24 -19.86
CA LYS A 14 -3.73 -0.13 -21.20
C LYS A 14 -5.26 -0.22 -21.28
N ASN A 15 -5.91 -0.51 -20.15
CA ASN A 15 -7.37 -0.67 -20.07
C ASN A 15 -8.00 0.61 -19.50
N LYS A 16 -8.57 1.44 -20.36
CA LYS A 16 -9.22 2.70 -19.96
C LYS A 16 -10.39 2.41 -19.00
N GLY A 17 -10.46 3.15 -17.89
CA GLY A 17 -11.42 2.93 -16.81
C GLY A 17 -11.06 1.79 -15.87
N LYS A 18 -9.96 1.08 -16.14
CA LYS A 18 -9.42 -0.02 -15.32
C LYS A 18 -7.92 0.16 -15.09
N GLU A 19 -7.50 1.35 -14.66
CA GLU A 19 -6.07 1.65 -14.45
C GLU A 19 -5.61 1.51 -12.99
N PHE A 20 -6.47 1.03 -12.09
CA PHE A 20 -6.11 0.82 -10.69
C PHE A 20 -5.53 -0.57 -10.46
N TYR A 21 -4.73 -0.67 -9.40
CA TYR A 21 -4.11 -1.90 -8.91
C TYR A 21 -4.12 -1.93 -7.38
N ILE A 22 -3.96 -3.12 -6.83
CA ILE A 22 -3.66 -3.34 -5.41
C ILE A 22 -2.19 -3.66 -5.27
N TYR A 23 -1.55 -3.06 -4.27
CA TYR A 23 -0.17 -3.36 -3.91
C TYR A 23 -0.02 -3.57 -2.41
N CYS A 24 1.09 -4.20 -2.04
CA CYS A 24 1.56 -4.21 -0.68
C CYS A 24 3.01 -3.73 -0.55
N LEU A 25 3.32 -3.20 0.63
CA LEU A 25 4.68 -2.90 1.06
C LEU A 25 5.12 -3.97 2.06
N VAL A 26 6.33 -4.48 1.88
CA VAL A 26 6.87 -5.62 2.61
C VAL A 26 8.18 -5.23 3.29
N ASP A 27 8.25 -5.47 4.60
CA ASP A 27 9.46 -5.38 5.41
C ASP A 27 10.20 -6.71 5.33
N ILE A 28 11.43 -6.68 4.82
CA ILE A 28 12.28 -7.86 4.58
C ILE A 28 13.42 -7.99 5.58
N ARG A 29 13.38 -7.22 6.69
CA ARG A 29 14.44 -7.22 7.70
C ARG A 29 14.49 -8.48 8.55
N ASN A 30 13.33 -9.11 8.72
CA ASN A 30 13.17 -10.28 9.57
C ASN A 30 13.32 -11.56 8.74
N ASP A 31 13.52 -12.70 9.41
CA ASP A 31 13.56 -14.04 8.77
C ASP A 31 12.27 -14.41 8.02
N LYS A 32 11.23 -13.59 8.11
CA LYS A 32 9.96 -13.70 7.39
C LYS A 32 9.59 -12.35 6.79
N ASP A 33 9.28 -12.36 5.51
CA ASP A 33 8.71 -11.23 4.78
C ASP A 33 7.38 -10.79 5.43
N GLU A 34 7.34 -9.57 5.95
CA GLU A 34 6.17 -9.02 6.64
C GLU A 34 5.47 -7.98 5.78
N ILE A 35 4.26 -8.28 5.29
CA ILE A 35 3.39 -7.27 4.68
C ILE A 35 2.92 -6.32 5.78
N PHE A 36 3.34 -5.06 5.70
CA PHE A 36 2.96 -4.05 6.68
C PHE A 36 1.99 -2.99 6.14
N TYR A 37 1.75 -2.94 4.83
CA TYR A 37 0.78 -2.02 4.24
C TYR A 37 0.16 -2.62 3.00
N ILE A 38 -1.15 -2.40 2.83
CA ILE A 38 -1.91 -2.72 1.62
C ILE A 38 -2.57 -1.45 1.12
N GLY A 39 -2.49 -1.19 -0.18
CA GLY A 39 -3.05 0.02 -0.76
C GLY A 39 -3.59 -0.17 -2.18
N LYS A 40 -4.60 0.61 -2.53
CA LYS A 40 -5.03 0.88 -3.91
C LYS A 40 -4.06 1.88 -4.55
N GLY A 41 -3.65 1.66 -5.80
CA GLY A 41 -2.78 2.59 -6.53
C GLY A 41 -3.14 2.76 -8.00
N LYS A 42 -2.68 3.86 -8.58
CA LYS A 42 -2.69 4.15 -10.02
C LYS A 42 -1.36 4.82 -10.39
N GLY A 43 -0.86 4.54 -11.59
CA GLY A 43 0.42 5.06 -12.05
C GLY A 43 1.56 4.71 -11.07
N GLN A 44 2.29 5.73 -10.60
CA GLN A 44 3.47 5.57 -9.74
C GLN A 44 3.16 5.56 -8.22
N ARG A 45 1.88 5.50 -7.80
CA ARG A 45 1.48 5.67 -6.39
C ARG A 45 2.26 4.78 -5.42
N VAL A 46 2.50 3.51 -5.77
CA VAL A 46 3.28 2.56 -4.94
C VAL A 46 4.67 3.07 -4.55
N PHE A 47 5.30 3.90 -5.38
CA PHE A 47 6.62 4.50 -5.10
C PHE A 47 6.53 5.85 -4.39
N ASN A 48 5.38 6.51 -4.42
CA ASN A 48 5.24 7.85 -3.84
C ASN A 48 5.34 7.83 -2.31
N HIS A 49 4.98 6.72 -1.66
CA HIS A 49 5.09 6.58 -0.20
C HIS A 49 6.53 6.65 0.31
N GLU A 50 7.46 5.95 -0.35
CA GLU A 50 8.87 6.06 0.02
C GLU A 50 9.38 7.48 -0.17
N LYS A 51 8.96 8.16 -1.25
CA LYS A 51 9.37 9.56 -1.49
C LYS A 51 8.83 10.51 -0.43
N ALA A 52 7.59 10.31 0.02
CA ALA A 52 6.96 11.12 1.04
C ALA A 52 7.64 10.97 2.40
N ALA A 53 8.11 9.77 2.73
CA ALA A 53 8.84 9.53 3.99
C ALA A 53 10.11 10.41 4.15
N PHE A 54 10.72 10.84 3.04
CA PHE A 54 11.93 11.67 3.01
C PHE A 54 11.72 13.07 2.43
N ASN A 55 10.49 13.45 2.12
CA ASN A 55 10.18 14.78 1.59
C ASN A 55 8.90 15.31 2.24
N LYS A 56 9.08 16.19 3.22
CA LYS A 56 7.99 16.79 4.01
C LYS A 56 6.96 17.56 3.17
N LYS A 57 7.37 18.09 2.00
CA LYS A 57 6.44 18.74 1.06
C LYS A 57 5.55 17.71 0.34
N LEU A 58 6.09 16.53 0.05
CA LEU A 58 5.34 15.44 -0.57
C LEU A 58 4.49 14.67 0.45
N GLU A 59 4.94 14.59 1.70
CA GLU A 59 4.16 14.13 2.86
C GLU A 59 2.83 14.90 2.95
N LEU A 60 2.89 16.24 3.02
CA LEU A 60 1.71 17.11 3.06
C LEU A 60 0.77 17.00 1.85
N LEU A 61 1.26 16.57 0.68
CA LEU A 61 0.46 16.42 -0.55
C LEU A 61 -0.29 15.07 -0.61
N LEU A 62 0.17 14.06 0.13
CA LEU A 62 -0.48 12.75 0.19
C LEU A 62 -1.46 12.65 1.39
N GLU A 63 -1.27 13.49 2.41
CA GLU A 63 -2.14 13.63 3.60
C GLU A 63 -3.62 13.90 3.28
N SER A 64 -3.91 14.52 2.14
CA SER A 64 -5.29 14.80 1.73
C SER A 64 -6.10 13.58 1.27
N GLU A 65 -5.44 12.47 0.91
CA GLU A 65 -6.11 11.27 0.38
C GLU A 65 -6.20 10.12 1.40
N ASP A 66 -5.31 10.07 2.40
CA ASP A 66 -5.18 8.93 3.32
C ASP A 66 -4.86 9.42 4.75
N LYS A 67 -5.82 9.45 5.67
CA LYS A 67 -5.62 9.82 7.10
C LYS A 67 -4.77 8.80 7.91
N THR A 68 -4.04 7.94 7.22
CA THR A 68 -3.33 6.73 7.69
C THR A 68 -1.80 6.91 7.76
N GLU A 69 -1.30 8.16 7.68
CA GLU A 69 0.08 8.47 7.28
C GLU A 69 1.20 8.19 8.31
N ASP A 70 0.97 8.41 9.60
CA ASP A 70 2.06 8.39 10.57
C ASP A 70 2.69 7.00 10.76
N LEU A 71 1.87 5.93 10.83
CA LEU A 71 2.38 4.58 11.12
C LEU A 71 3.16 3.99 9.93
N LYS A 72 2.65 4.18 8.69
CA LYS A 72 3.33 3.70 7.48
C LYS A 72 4.64 4.44 7.24
N ILE A 73 4.66 5.77 7.36
CA ILE A 73 5.86 6.58 7.15
C ILE A 73 6.92 6.25 8.20
N ASN A 74 6.53 6.10 9.47
CA ASN A 74 7.47 5.74 10.53
C ASN A 74 8.09 4.36 10.32
N LYS A 75 7.30 3.36 9.90
CA LYS A 75 7.83 2.02 9.54
C LYS A 75 8.80 2.11 8.35
N ILE A 76 8.46 2.89 7.31
CA ILE A 76 9.35 3.12 6.16
C ILE A 76 10.68 3.77 6.58
N ARG A 77 10.63 4.81 7.43
CA ARG A 77 11.82 5.49 7.96
C ARG A 77 12.68 4.53 8.78
N ALA A 78 12.06 3.71 9.64
CA ALA A 78 12.77 2.72 10.45
C ALA A 78 13.50 1.67 9.59
N ILE A 79 12.82 1.08 8.60
CA ILE A 79 13.43 0.09 7.68
C ILE A 79 14.65 0.68 6.98
N LYS A 80 14.51 1.91 6.48
CA LYS A 80 15.58 2.60 5.73
C LYS A 80 16.74 3.05 6.61
N ALA A 81 16.48 3.45 7.86
CA ALA A 81 17.52 3.83 8.82
C ALA A 81 18.47 2.66 9.14
N GLU A 82 17.96 1.43 9.06
CA GLU A 82 18.76 0.20 9.21
C GLU A 82 19.42 -0.26 7.90
N GLY A 83 19.31 0.52 6.81
CA GLY A 83 19.95 0.23 5.52
C GLY A 83 19.18 -0.74 4.62
N PHE A 84 17.98 -1.17 5.00
CA PHE A 84 17.18 -2.12 4.23
C PHE A 84 16.28 -1.46 3.18
N THR A 85 15.85 -2.26 2.21
CA THR A 85 14.87 -1.86 1.18
C THR A 85 13.46 -2.35 1.54
N ILE A 86 12.45 -1.69 0.98
CA ILE A 86 11.05 -2.12 1.12
C ILE A 86 10.63 -2.73 -0.20
N ASN A 87 10.18 -3.98 -0.14
CA ASN A 87 9.66 -4.67 -1.31
C ASN A 87 8.24 -4.17 -1.62
N LYS A 88 7.97 -4.00 -2.91
CA LYS A 88 6.72 -3.46 -3.44
C LYS A 88 6.12 -4.51 -4.38
N VAL A 89 4.98 -5.08 -4.02
CA VAL A 89 4.37 -6.17 -4.79
C VAL A 89 3.00 -5.74 -5.30
N ILE A 90 2.75 -5.94 -6.59
CA ILE A 90 1.42 -5.76 -7.19
C ILE A 90 0.65 -7.07 -7.04
N LEU A 91 -0.46 -7.03 -6.30
CA LEU A 91 -1.28 -8.21 -5.98
C LEU A 91 -2.39 -8.43 -7.02
N ASN A 92 -2.99 -7.34 -7.50
CA ASN A 92 -4.06 -7.37 -8.49
C ASN A 92 -4.01 -6.08 -9.31
N TYR A 93 -4.39 -6.12 -10.58
CA TYR A 93 -4.31 -4.97 -11.50
C TYR A 93 -5.40 -5.02 -12.57
N TRP A 94 -5.53 -3.95 -13.33
CA TRP A 94 -6.64 -3.69 -14.25
C TRP A 94 -8.00 -3.63 -13.57
N LEU A 95 -8.06 -2.87 -12.49
CA LEU A 95 -9.26 -2.65 -11.72
C LEU A 95 -9.81 -1.26 -12.01
N SER A 96 -11.14 -1.17 -12.09
CA SER A 96 -11.82 0.09 -11.88
C SER A 96 -11.57 0.58 -10.45
N GLU A 97 -11.82 1.86 -10.22
CA GLU A 97 -11.63 2.42 -8.87
C GLU A 97 -12.47 1.70 -7.81
N ARG A 98 -13.71 1.34 -8.16
CA ARG A 98 -14.64 0.63 -7.28
C ARG A 98 -14.16 -0.79 -6.99
N GLU A 99 -13.71 -1.51 -8.01
CA GLU A 99 -13.13 -2.86 -7.83
C GLU A 99 -11.88 -2.81 -6.94
N ALA A 100 -11.00 -1.82 -7.13
CA ALA A 100 -9.81 -1.65 -6.31
C ALA A 100 -10.17 -1.27 -4.86
N PHE A 101 -11.11 -0.36 -4.65
CA PHE A 101 -11.57 -0.01 -3.29
C PHE A 101 -12.16 -1.21 -2.55
N ALA A 102 -13.01 -2.01 -3.21
CA ALA A 102 -13.55 -3.23 -2.61
C ALA A 102 -12.44 -4.25 -2.30
N SER A 103 -11.50 -4.45 -3.23
CA SER A 103 -10.38 -5.40 -3.05
C SER A 103 -9.45 -5.00 -1.90
N GLU A 104 -9.12 -3.72 -1.80
CA GLU A 104 -8.32 -3.16 -0.71
C GLU A 104 -8.98 -3.42 0.65
N ASN A 105 -10.27 -3.10 0.76
CA ASN A 105 -11.06 -3.34 1.97
C ASN A 105 -11.08 -4.84 2.35
N THR A 106 -11.35 -5.72 1.40
CA THR A 106 -11.36 -7.18 1.63
C THR A 106 -9.99 -7.68 2.11
N LEU A 107 -8.90 -7.24 1.49
CA LEU A 107 -7.55 -7.69 1.85
C LEU A 107 -7.11 -7.16 3.22
N ILE A 108 -7.40 -5.89 3.54
CA ILE A 108 -7.14 -5.34 4.87
C ILE A 108 -7.89 -6.15 5.92
N ASN A 109 -9.17 -6.45 5.69
CA ASN A 109 -9.97 -7.26 6.61
C ASN A 109 -9.41 -8.67 6.77
N LEU A 110 -9.03 -9.33 5.67
CA LEU A 110 -8.44 -10.66 5.68
C LEU A 110 -7.15 -10.68 6.53
N PHE A 111 -6.23 -9.75 6.29
CA PHE A 111 -4.97 -9.68 7.03
C PHE A 111 -5.18 -9.32 8.51
N ASN A 112 -6.17 -8.48 8.82
CA ASN A 112 -6.53 -8.20 10.22
C ASN A 112 -7.03 -9.44 10.96
N ILE A 113 -7.70 -10.38 10.28
CA ILE A 113 -8.17 -11.65 10.87
C ILE A 113 -7.00 -12.61 11.11
N PHE A 114 -6.15 -12.81 10.09
CA PHE A 114 -5.10 -13.84 10.13
C PHE A 114 -3.75 -13.36 10.67
N SER A 115 -3.53 -12.06 10.75
CA SER A 115 -2.28 -11.43 11.21
C SER A 115 -2.56 -10.11 11.92
N PRO A 116 -3.36 -10.13 13.01
CA PRO A 116 -3.70 -8.92 13.75
C PRO A 116 -2.40 -8.24 14.24
N ARG A 117 -2.27 -6.93 13.95
CA ARG A 117 -1.14 -6.02 14.25
C ARG A 117 -0.06 -5.85 13.18
N ASN A 118 -0.09 -6.58 12.07
CA ASN A 118 0.97 -6.43 11.05
C ASN A 118 0.73 -5.25 10.10
N LEU A 119 -0.54 -4.90 9.84
CA LEU A 119 -0.87 -3.79 8.94
C LEU A 119 -0.83 -2.43 9.66
N THR A 120 -0.20 -1.45 9.03
CA THR A 120 -0.19 -0.04 9.44
C THR A 120 -1.41 0.74 8.93
N ASN A 121 -2.33 0.08 8.20
CA ASN A 121 -3.59 0.68 7.75
C ASN A 121 -4.44 1.09 8.97
N LYS A 122 -4.75 2.38 9.13
CA LYS A 122 -5.53 2.91 10.28
C LYS A 122 -7.04 2.68 10.14
N VAL A 123 -7.55 2.56 8.91
CA VAL A 123 -8.96 2.29 8.64
C VAL A 123 -9.13 0.80 8.44
N ASN A 124 -9.86 0.14 9.34
CA ASN A 124 -10.37 -1.21 9.08
C ASN A 124 -11.31 -1.15 7.89
N GLY A 125 -11.30 -2.18 7.06
CA GLY A 125 -12.22 -2.26 5.93
C GLY A 125 -13.66 -2.01 6.39
N HIS A 126 -14.38 -1.09 5.74
CA HIS A 126 -15.77 -0.79 6.05
C HIS A 126 -16.60 -2.08 5.97
N GLY A 127 -17.08 -2.59 7.10
CA GLY A 127 -17.95 -3.77 7.17
C GLY A 127 -17.47 -4.94 8.04
N GLN A 128 -16.73 -4.71 9.12
CA GLN A 128 -16.51 -5.77 10.11
C GLN A 128 -17.76 -5.99 10.96
N TRP A 129 -18.51 -7.07 10.66
CA TRP A 129 -19.33 -7.78 11.65
C TRP A 129 -18.55 -9.02 12.06
N CYS A 130 -18.10 -9.06 13.30
CA CYS A 130 -17.52 -10.25 13.92
C CYS A 130 -18.44 -10.67 15.07
N GLU A 131 -19.37 -11.60 14.80
CA GLU A 131 -19.86 -12.48 15.85
C GLU A 131 -18.92 -13.68 15.88
N TYR A 132 -17.97 -13.72 16.80
CA TYR A 132 -17.61 -14.93 17.54
C TYR A 132 -16.68 -14.55 18.70
N ARG A 133 -16.98 -15.20 19.83
CA ARG A 133 -16.37 -15.11 21.16
C ARG A 133 -14.92 -15.59 21.18
#